data_AF-A0A966M1Q9-F1
#
_entry.id   AF-A0A966M1Q9-F1
#
_cell.length_a   1.000
_cell.length_b   1.000
_cell.length_c   1.000
_cell.angle_alpha   90.00
_cell.angle_beta   90.00
_cell.angle_gamma   90.00
#
_symmetry.space_group_name_H-M   'P 1'
#
loop_
_entity.id
_entity.type
_entity.pdbx_description
1 polymer ?
#
loop_
_entity_poly.entity_id
_entity_poly.type
_entity_poly.pdbx_seq_one_letter_code
_entity_poly.pdbx_strand_id
1 'polypeptide(L)'
;EAREFGFYMLHGVIVSIILLIIAAITAYILSIFFGFNFMSIFLSFVPGGIHEMVLISIAYNIDPIFVSYHHFLRIFIIVLALPVIIKKFKYK
;
A
#
# COMPACT_ATOMS: atom_id res chain seq x y z
N GLU A 1 -10.28 -14.66 24.44
CA GLU A 1 -9.80 -15.21 23.15
C GLU A 1 -10.72 -14.90 21.96
N ALA A 2 -11.86 -15.58 21.73
CA ALA A 2 -12.67 -15.34 20.52
C ALA A 2 -13.20 -13.88 20.37
N ARG A 3 -13.55 -13.24 21.49
CA ARG A 3 -14.01 -11.84 21.51
C ARG A 3 -12.89 -10.82 21.26
N GLU A 4 -11.67 -11.14 21.69
CA GLU A 4 -10.50 -10.27 21.45
C GLU A 4 -10.05 -10.37 19.99
N PHE A 5 -10.09 -11.58 19.42
CA PHE A 5 -9.85 -11.81 18.00
C PHE A 5 -10.77 -10.96 17.11
N GLY A 6 -12.07 -10.93 17.41
CA GLY A 6 -13.03 -10.09 16.69
C GLY A 6 -12.70 -8.60 16.79
N PHE A 7 -12.21 -8.13 17.93
CA PHE A 7 -11.81 -6.75 18.12
C PHE A 7 -10.59 -6.38 17.27
N TYR A 8 -9.57 -7.23 17.21
CA TYR A 8 -8.39 -7.01 16.36
C TYR A 8 -8.73 -7.06 14.87
N MET A 9 -9.62 -7.97 14.45
CA MET A 9 -10.11 -8.00 13.07
C MET A 9 -10.80 -6.69 12.67
N LEU A 10 -11.66 -6.13 13.53
CA LEU A 10 -12.31 -4.84 13.27
C LEU A 10 -11.28 -3.72 13.08
N HIS A 11 -10.25 -3.67 13.92
CA HIS A 11 -9.17 -2.68 13.77
C HIS A 11 -8.43 -2.86 12.44
N GLY A 12 -8.15 -4.10 12.04
CA GLY A 12 -7.53 -4.40 10.75
C GLY A 12 -8.37 -3.91 9.57
N VAL A 13 -9.69 -4.12 9.61
CA VAL A 13 -10.62 -3.63 8.59
C VAL A 13 -10.63 -2.10 8.54
N ILE A 14 -10.74 -1.44 9.69
CA ILE A 14 -10.74 0.03 9.78
C ILE A 14 -9.44 0.60 9.18
N VAL A 15 -8.28 0.07 9.56
CA VAL A 15 -6.99 0.50 9.03
C VAL A 15 -6.91 0.27 7.52
N SER A 16 -7.39 -0.88 7.03
CA SER A 16 -7.39 -1.19 5.60
C SER A 16 -8.24 -0.19 4.82
N ILE A 17 -9.44 0.16 5.32
CA ILE A 17 -10.30 1.16 4.70
C ILE A 17 -9.61 2.53 4.65
N ILE A 18 -8.98 2.95 5.75
CA ILE A 18 -8.24 4.22 5.80
C ILE A 18 -7.12 4.24 4.75
N LEU A 19 -6.34 3.15 4.64
CA LEU A 19 -5.26 3.05 3.67
C LEU A 19 -5.78 3.03 2.22
N LEU A 20 -6.92 2.40 1.95
CA LEU A 20 -7.57 2.43 0.64
C LEU A 20 -8.00 3.85 0.24
N ILE A 21 -8.58 4.60 1.19
CA ILE A 21 -8.99 6.00 0.97
C ILE A 21 -7.75 6.85 0.67
N ILE A 22 -6.68 6.69 1.44
CA ILE A 22 -5.42 7.41 1.21
C ILE A 22 -4.86 7.07 -0.18
N ALA A 23 -4.81 5.78 -0.54
CA ALA A 23 -4.35 5.35 -1.86
C ALA A 23 -5.18 5.94 -3.00
N ALA A 24 -6.51 6.00 -2.85
CA ALA A 24 -7.40 6.61 -3.83
C ALA A 24 -7.14 8.12 -3.99
N ILE A 25 -7.00 8.84 -2.88
CA ILE A 25 -6.69 10.28 -2.89
C ILE A 25 -5.33 10.52 -3.54
N THR A 26 -4.30 9.76 -3.14
CA THR A 26 -2.96 9.86 -3.75
C THR A 26 -2.99 9.57 -5.23
N ALA A 27 -3.71 8.52 -5.67
CA ALA A 27 -3.84 8.17 -7.08
C ALA A 27 -4.56 9.27 -7.88
N TYR A 28 -5.61 9.86 -7.32
CA TYR A 28 -6.31 10.97 -7.95
C TYR A 28 -5.38 12.18 -8.14
N ILE A 29 -4.67 12.57 -7.08
CA ILE A 29 -3.70 13.67 -7.13
C ILE A 29 -2.61 13.38 -8.17
N LEU A 30 -1.93 12.23 -8.09
CA LEU A 30 -0.86 11.88 -9.02
C LEU A 30 -1.34 11.76 -10.48
N SER A 31 -2.57 11.29 -10.70
CA SER A 31 -3.14 11.21 -12.04
C SER A 31 -3.29 12.60 -12.67
N ILE A 32 -3.68 13.60 -11.88
CA ILE A 32 -3.79 15.00 -12.35
C ILE A 32 -2.41 15.60 -12.63
N PHE A 33 -1.44 15.41 -11.72
CA PHE A 33 -0.12 16.05 -11.83
C PHE A 33 0.79 15.41 -12.87
N PHE A 34 0.76 14.09 -13.02
CA PHE A 34 1.70 13.34 -13.87
C PHE A 34 1.07 12.74 -15.12
N GLY A 35 -0.26 12.82 -15.29
CA GLY A 35 -0.96 12.29 -16.46
C GLY A 35 -1.02 10.76 -16.53
N PHE A 36 -0.60 10.05 -15.47
CA PHE A 36 -0.70 8.60 -15.41
C PHE A 36 -2.14 8.14 -15.19
N ASN A 37 -2.45 6.92 -15.63
CA ASN A 37 -3.76 6.31 -15.44
C ASN A 37 -4.04 6.09 -13.94
N PHE A 38 -5.22 6.54 -13.48
CA PHE A 38 -5.65 6.41 -12.09
C PHE A 38 -5.54 4.97 -11.58
N MET A 39 -5.99 3.98 -12.35
CA MET A 39 -6.02 2.58 -11.91
C MET A 39 -4.61 2.01 -11.77
N SER A 40 -3.68 2.42 -12.64
CA SER A 40 -2.26 2.01 -12.54
C SER A 40 -1.62 2.55 -11.26
N ILE A 41 -1.86 3.82 -10.94
CA ILE A 41 -1.35 4.45 -9.72
C ILE A 41 -2.04 3.83 -8.49
N PHE A 42 -3.37 3.77 -8.51
CA PHE A 42 -4.17 3.24 -7.41
C PHE A 42 -3.72 1.84 -7.03
N LEU A 43 -3.64 0.92 -7.99
CA LEU A 43 -3.22 -0.46 -7.73
C LEU A 43 -1.77 -0.57 -7.24
N SER A 44 -0.92 0.38 -7.60
CA SER A 44 0.48 0.47 -7.13
C SER A 44 0.59 0.96 -5.69
N PHE A 45 -0.32 1.81 -5.21
CA PHE A 45 -0.31 2.37 -3.85
C PHE A 45 -1.24 1.66 -2.88
N VAL A 46 -2.23 0.91 -3.36
CA VAL A 46 -3.16 0.12 -2.53
C VAL A 46 -2.37 -0.85 -1.63
N PRO A 47 -2.73 -0.94 -0.34
CA PRO A 47 -2.17 -1.95 0.55
C PRO A 47 -2.64 -3.36 0.12
N GLY A 48 -1.73 -4.33 0.14
CA GLY A 48 -2.04 -5.70 -0.26
C GLY A 48 -0.77 -6.53 -0.49
N GLY A 49 -0.94 -7.80 -0.82
CA GLY A 49 0.15 -8.67 -1.23
C GLY A 49 0.66 -8.30 -2.62
N ILE A 50 1.98 -8.27 -2.81
CA ILE A 50 2.59 -7.95 -4.13
C ILE A 50 2.03 -8.86 -5.22
N HIS A 51 1.94 -10.17 -4.94
CA HIS A 51 1.46 -11.15 -5.90
C HIS A 51 0.01 -10.93 -6.31
N GLU A 52 -0.87 -10.65 -5.36
CA GLU A 52 -2.29 -10.39 -5.61
C GLU A 52 -2.48 -9.14 -6.48
N MET A 53 -1.78 -8.06 -6.16
CA MET A 53 -1.89 -6.79 -6.91
C MET A 53 -1.33 -6.92 -8.33
N VAL A 54 -0.27 -7.70 -8.53
CA VAL A 54 0.26 -8.02 -9.87
C VAL A 54 -0.73 -8.88 -10.66
N LEU A 55 -1.38 -9.87 -10.05
CA LEU A 55 -2.41 -10.66 -10.73
C LEU A 55 -3.60 -9.78 -11.15
N ILE A 56 -4.05 -8.88 -10.27
CA ILE A 56 -5.11 -7.92 -10.58
C ILE A 56 -4.66 -6.99 -11.73
N SER A 57 -3.41 -6.53 -11.73
CA SER A 57 -2.93 -5.63 -12.78
C SER A 57 -2.97 -6.32 -14.15
N ILE A 58 -2.54 -7.58 -14.21
CA ILE A 58 -2.63 -8.40 -15.43
C ILE A 58 -4.09 -8.56 -15.86
N ALA A 59 -5.00 -8.87 -14.93
CA ALA A 59 -6.43 -9.01 -15.22
C ALA A 59 -7.07 -7.73 -15.79
N TYR A 60 -6.59 -6.56 -15.35
CA TYR A 60 -7.07 -5.26 -15.83
C TYR A 60 -6.23 -4.66 -16.96
N ASN A 61 -5.31 -5.42 -17.57
CA ASN A 61 -4.38 -4.95 -18.62
C ASN A 61 -3.56 -3.70 -18.20
N ILE A 62 -3.21 -3.63 -16.92
CA ILE A 62 -2.32 -2.63 -16.33
C ILE A 62 -0.91 -3.22 -16.29
N ASP A 63 0.10 -2.40 -16.58
CA ASP A 63 1.50 -2.83 -16.56
C ASP A 63 1.89 -3.44 -15.19
N PRO A 64 2.14 -4.77 -15.12
CA PRO A 64 2.52 -5.44 -13.88
C PRO A 64 3.92 -5.04 -13.40
N ILE A 65 4.79 -4.55 -14.29
CA ILE A 65 6.13 -4.08 -13.93
C ILE A 65 6.00 -2.80 -13.10
N PHE A 66 5.17 -1.86 -13.55
CA PHE A 66 4.90 -0.64 -12.79
C PHE A 66 4.36 -0.93 -11.38
N VAL A 67 3.36 -1.82 -11.27
CA VAL A 67 2.76 -2.19 -9.97
C VAL A 67 3.79 -2.90 -9.08
N SER A 68 4.44 -3.96 -9.58
CA SER A 68 5.41 -4.73 -8.80
C SER A 68 6.58 -3.88 -8.30
N TYR A 69 7.08 -2.96 -9.12
CA TYR A 69 8.17 -2.07 -8.76
C TYR A 69 7.81 -1.15 -7.58
N HIS A 70 6.62 -0.55 -7.58
CA HIS A 70 6.18 0.32 -6.49
C HIS A 70 5.97 -0.45 -5.18
N HIS A 71 5.38 -1.65 -5.27
CA HIS A 71 5.20 -2.52 -4.09
C HIS A 71 6.55 -3.00 -3.52
N PHE A 72 7.52 -3.32 -4.39
CA PHE A 72 8.88 -3.64 -3.98
C PHE A 72 9.58 -2.45 -3.31
N LEU A 73 9.49 -1.26 -3.92
CA LEU A 73 10.08 -0.04 -3.41
C LEU A 73 9.58 0.29 -2.00
N ARG A 74 8.27 0.11 -1.74
CA ARG A 74 7.69 0.29 -0.41
C ARG A 74 8.37 -0.58 0.63
N ILE A 75 8.54 -1.87 0.34
CA ILE A 75 9.20 -2.82 1.26
C ILE A 75 10.67 -2.46 1.43
N PHE A 76 11.36 -2.14 0.34
CA PHE A 76 12.75 -1.73 0.36
C PHE A 76 12.96 -0.50 1.27
N ILE A 77 12.13 0.54 1.11
CA ILE A 77 12.15 1.73 1.96
C ILE A 77 11.87 1.38 3.42
N ILE A 78 10.85 0.57 3.69
CA ILE A 78 10.47 0.15 5.05
C ILE A 78 11.63 -0.57 5.74
N VAL A 79 12.26 -1.54 5.05
CA VAL A 79 13.38 -2.32 5.60
C VAL A 79 14.58 -1.45 5.94
N LEU A 80 14.90 -0.46 5.10
CA LEU A 80 16.01 0.46 5.35
C LEU A 80 15.70 1.53 6.40
N ALA A 81 14.47 2.04 6.43
CA ALA A 81 14.07 3.13 7.32
C ALA A 81 13.75 2.66 8.74
N LEU A 82 13.14 1.48 8.90
CA LEU A 82 12.78 0.87 10.20
C LEU A 82 13.90 0.94 11.26
N PRO A 83 15.13 0.46 11.00
CA PRO A 83 16.18 0.46 12.02
C PRO A 83 16.56 1.88 12.46
N VAL A 84 16.57 2.84 11.53
CA VAL A 84 16.85 4.26 11.82
C VAL A 84 15.76 4.87 12.69
N ILE A 85 14.49 4.61 12.34
CA ILE A 85 13.33 5.11 13.08
C ILE A 85 13.32 4.51 14.50
N ILE A 86 13.48 3.19 14.64
CA ILE A 86 13.49 2.51 15.93
C ILE A 86 14.63 3.04 16.81
N LYS A 87 15.84 3.20 16.26
CA LYS A 87 16.98 3.76 17.01
C LYS A 87 16.67 5.16 17.55
N LYS A 88 16.00 6.01 16.78
CA LYS A 88 15.63 7.38 17.18
C LYS A 88 14.52 7.40 18.23
N PHE A 89 13.57 6.46 18.18
CA PHE A 89 12.50 6.34 19.18
C PHE A 89 12.99 5.74 20.50
N LYS A 90 13.99 4.85 20.48
CA LYS A 90 14.54 4.22 21.69
C LYS A 90 15.51 5.12 22.47
N TYR A 91 15.94 6.24 21.86
CA TYR A 91 16.85 7.24 22.46
C TYR A 91 16.11 8.47 23.00
N LYS A 92 14.77 8.43 23.00
CA LYS A 92 13.87 9.40 23.64
C LYS A 92 13.14 8.70 24.76
#